data_AF-A0A946NI28-F1
#
_entry.id   AF-A0A946NI28-F1
#
_cell.length_a   1.000
_cell.length_b   1.000
_cell.length_c   1.000
_cell.angle_alpha   90.00
_cell.angle_beta   90.00
_cell.angle_gamma   90.00
#
_symmetry.space_group_name_H-M   'P 1'
#
loop_
_entity.id
_entity.type
_entity.pdbx_description
1 polymer ?
#
loop_
_entity_poly.entity_id
_entity_poly.type
_entity_poly.pdbx_seq_one_letter_code
_entity_poly.pdbx_strand_id
1 'polypeptide(L)'
;MKHLKYTISFFLGILLFNITSCDVVEGPYLIDDNTNPVDTNNFVKKVLIEDFTGHRCPNCPAAAEELASLQNFYGDKVIGIAIHPSSTFAIPDPLNSSKFTYDFRTEFGDDIDNIFELTTVGLPRGMVNRTGFDTEHQLGKDEWSSVIQTELAKSPIFGITLSS
;
A
#
# COMPACT_ATOMS: atom_id res chain seq x y z
N MET A 1 26.36 0.13 45.10
CA MET A 1 25.70 -1.11 44.59
C MET A 1 24.17 -1.05 44.55
N LYS A 2 23.47 -0.44 45.53
CA LYS A 2 21.99 -0.33 45.51
C LYS A 2 21.49 0.59 44.37
N HIS A 3 22.14 1.72 44.14
CA HIS A 3 21.77 2.66 43.07
C HIS A 3 21.88 2.05 41.66
N LEU A 4 22.93 1.27 41.37
CA LEU A 4 23.09 0.59 40.08
C LEU A 4 21.97 -0.42 39.77
N LYS A 5 21.42 -1.08 40.81
CA LYS A 5 20.28 -1.98 40.68
C LYS A 5 18.99 -1.22 40.34
N TYR A 6 18.79 -0.04 40.91
CA TYR A 6 17.62 0.81 40.61
C TYR A 6 17.71 1.42 39.21
N THR A 7 18.91 1.80 38.74
CA THR A 7 19.09 2.30 37.36
C THR A 7 18.85 1.20 36.32
N ILE A 8 19.34 -0.02 36.55
CA ILE A 8 19.10 -1.16 35.65
C ILE A 8 17.62 -1.55 35.65
N SER A 9 16.96 -1.54 36.81
CA SER A 9 15.52 -1.85 36.92
C SER A 9 14.64 -0.78 36.25
N PHE A 10 15.08 0.48 36.21
CA PHE A 10 14.39 1.58 35.52
C PHE A 10 14.51 1.47 33.98
N PHE A 11 15.71 1.12 33.48
CA PHE A 11 15.91 0.86 32.04
C PHE A 11 15.18 -0.40 31.54
N LEU A 12 15.10 -1.46 32.36
CA LEU A 12 14.34 -2.67 32.01
C LEU A 12 12.81 -2.41 32.01
N GLY A 13 12.32 -1.50 32.86
CA GLY A 13 10.92 -1.09 32.88
C GLY A 13 10.50 -0.25 31.67
N ILE A 14 11.40 0.59 31.14
CA ILE A 14 11.17 1.38 29.91
C ILE A 14 11.18 0.48 28.66
N LEU A 15 11.98 -0.59 28.65
CA LEU A 15 12.05 -1.55 27.54
C LEU A 15 10.77 -2.40 27.41
N LEU A 16 10.06 -2.64 28.53
CA LEU A 16 8.83 -3.44 28.56
C LEU A 16 7.57 -2.68 28.16
N PHE A 17 7.62 -1.35 28.06
CA PHE A 17 6.45 -0.51 27.72
C PHE A 17 6.26 -0.24 26.22
N ASN A 18 7.12 -0.78 25.34
CA ASN A 18 7.14 -0.45 23.91
C ASN A 18 6.66 -1.57 22.96
N ILE A 19 6.06 -2.65 23.46
CA ILE A 19 5.71 -3.82 22.62
C ILE A 19 4.24 -3.94 22.20
N THR A 20 3.42 -2.90 22.34
CA THR A 20 1.98 -2.98 22.01
C THR A 20 1.54 -1.97 20.96
N SER A 21 2.20 -1.95 19.80
CA SER A 21 1.68 -1.25 18.63
C SER A 21 1.75 -2.14 17.38
N CYS A 22 1.04 -3.26 17.42
CA CYS A 22 0.50 -3.86 16.21
C CYS A 22 -0.98 -3.50 16.20
N ASP A 23 -1.33 -2.45 15.44
CA ASP A 23 -2.71 -2.19 15.07
C ASP A 23 -3.08 -3.22 14.01
N VAL A 24 -3.59 -4.36 14.45
CA VAL A 24 -4.15 -5.37 13.55
C VAL A 24 -5.53 -4.89 13.21
N VAL A 25 -5.71 -4.41 11.98
CA VAL A 25 -7.05 -4.19 11.44
C VAL A 25 -7.72 -5.56 11.46
N GLU A 26 -8.82 -5.67 12.19
CA GLU A 26 -9.64 -6.87 12.24
C GLU A 26 -10.70 -6.79 11.13
N GLY A 27 -11.04 -7.93 10.54
CA GLY A 27 -12.07 -7.99 9.51
C GLY A 27 -13.45 -7.55 10.04
N PRO A 28 -14.39 -7.18 9.14
CA PRO A 28 -14.30 -7.27 7.68
C PRO A 28 -13.55 -6.08 7.04
N TYR A 29 -12.66 -6.40 6.10
CA TYR A 29 -11.75 -5.47 5.43
C TYR A 29 -12.41 -4.73 4.26
N LEU A 30 -13.54 -4.05 4.53
CA LEU A 30 -14.42 -3.25 3.66
C LEU A 30 -15.82 -3.88 3.54
N ILE A 31 -16.83 -3.18 4.10
CA ILE A 31 -18.05 -2.72 3.41
C ILE A 31 -18.57 -1.52 4.23
N ASP A 32 -18.44 -0.29 3.72
CA ASP A 32 -19.29 0.82 4.17
C ASP A 32 -20.43 0.99 3.17
N ASP A 33 -21.57 0.36 3.48
CA ASP A 33 -22.80 0.42 2.69
C ASP A 33 -23.40 1.84 2.62
N ASN A 34 -22.84 2.83 3.35
CA ASN A 34 -23.34 4.21 3.38
C ASN A 34 -22.54 5.20 2.53
N THR A 35 -21.62 4.73 1.69
CA THR A 35 -20.93 5.60 0.75
C THR A 35 -21.86 5.95 -0.42
N ASN A 36 -22.55 7.09 -0.33
CA ASN A 36 -23.19 7.69 -1.49
C ASN A 36 -22.08 8.37 -2.33
N PRO A 37 -21.71 7.84 -3.50
CA PRO A 37 -20.72 8.50 -4.34
C PRO A 37 -21.26 9.87 -4.75
N VAL A 38 -20.60 10.93 -4.32
CA VAL A 38 -20.90 12.29 -4.78
C VAL A 38 -20.13 12.49 -6.08
N ASP A 39 -20.82 12.38 -7.21
CA ASP A 39 -20.23 12.71 -8.50
C ASP A 39 -20.04 14.24 -8.60
N THR A 40 -18.93 14.65 -9.18
CA THR A 40 -18.61 16.05 -9.41
C THR A 40 -19.03 16.45 -10.81
N ASN A 41 -19.64 17.62 -10.99
CA ASN A 41 -19.99 18.14 -12.32
C ASN A 41 -18.77 18.52 -13.19
N ASN A 42 -17.55 18.37 -12.67
CA ASN A 42 -16.31 18.71 -13.37
C ASN A 42 -15.34 17.52 -13.31
N PHE A 43 -14.83 17.07 -14.45
CA PHE A 43 -13.80 16.04 -14.48
C PHE A 43 -12.47 16.57 -13.94
N VAL A 44 -11.94 15.89 -12.93
CA VAL A 44 -10.63 16.17 -12.32
C VAL A 44 -9.68 15.03 -12.66
N LYS A 45 -8.44 15.36 -13.07
CA LYS A 45 -7.40 14.35 -13.28
C LYS A 45 -7.14 13.61 -11.98
N LYS A 46 -7.26 12.28 -12.04
CA LYS A 46 -6.89 11.34 -10.98
C LYS A 46 -5.59 10.63 -11.35
N VAL A 47 -4.87 10.19 -10.34
CA VAL A 47 -3.69 9.35 -10.48
C VAL A 47 -3.92 8.06 -9.71
N LEU A 48 -3.75 6.93 -10.38
CA LEU A 48 -3.77 5.60 -9.81
C LEU A 48 -2.34 5.18 -9.48
N ILE A 49 -2.14 4.69 -8.26
CA ILE A 49 -0.93 4.01 -7.82
C ILE A 49 -1.30 2.56 -7.55
N GLU A 50 -0.66 1.65 -8.29
CA GLU A 50 -0.82 0.21 -8.13
C GLU A 50 0.42 -0.30 -7.39
N ASP A 51 0.32 -0.53 -6.08
CA ASP A 51 1.42 -0.99 -5.20
C ASP A 51 1.43 -2.52 -5.13
N PHE A 52 2.38 -3.13 -5.82
CA PHE A 52 2.64 -4.56 -5.79
C PHE A 52 3.42 -4.89 -4.53
N THR A 53 2.82 -5.73 -3.71
CA THR A 53 3.19 -5.92 -2.32
C THR A 53 3.01 -7.36 -1.88
N GLY A 54 3.38 -7.63 -0.64
CA GLY A 54 3.18 -8.92 0.01
C GLY A 54 3.21 -8.74 1.52
N HIS A 55 2.23 -9.28 2.24
CA HIS A 55 2.15 -9.13 3.70
C HIS A 55 3.38 -9.64 4.46
N ARG A 56 4.20 -10.53 3.88
CA ARG A 56 5.45 -11.04 4.46
C ARG A 56 6.70 -10.31 3.96
N CYS A 57 6.57 -9.35 3.05
CA CYS A 57 7.67 -8.55 2.54
C CYS A 57 8.07 -7.49 3.58
N PRO A 58 9.31 -7.51 4.11
CA PRO A 58 9.70 -6.63 5.22
C PRO A 58 9.79 -5.15 4.84
N ASN A 59 10.03 -4.84 3.57
CA ASN A 59 10.16 -3.47 3.07
C ASN A 59 8.83 -2.88 2.57
N CYS A 60 7.82 -3.73 2.37
CA CYS A 60 6.54 -3.34 1.81
C CYS A 60 5.69 -2.43 2.74
N PRO A 61 5.75 -2.55 4.09
CA PRO A 61 5.11 -1.57 4.97
C PRO A 61 5.53 -0.12 4.71
N ALA A 62 6.81 0.12 4.39
CA ALA A 62 7.29 1.47 4.10
C ALA A 62 6.71 2.04 2.77
N ALA A 63 6.41 1.17 1.80
CA ALA A 63 5.72 1.56 0.57
C ALA A 63 4.24 1.87 0.83
N ALA A 64 3.57 1.07 1.67
CA ALA A 64 2.21 1.33 2.10
C ALA A 64 2.07 2.65 2.88
N GLU A 65 3.04 2.96 3.75
CA GLU A 65 3.11 4.25 4.47
C GLU A 65 3.30 5.44 3.51
N GLU A 66 4.16 5.31 2.50
CA GLU A 66 4.34 6.34 1.47
C GLU A 66 3.07 6.53 0.65
N LEU A 67 2.41 5.45 0.25
CA LEU A 67 1.12 5.50 -0.44
C LEU A 67 0.07 6.25 0.39
N ALA A 68 -0.06 5.91 1.68
CA ALA A 68 -0.97 6.58 2.60
C ALA A 68 -0.63 8.07 2.76
N SER A 69 0.66 8.42 2.84
CA SER A 69 1.14 9.80 2.89
C SER A 69 0.73 10.59 1.64
N LEU A 70 0.91 10.01 0.46
CA LEU A 70 0.54 10.62 -0.82
C LEU A 70 -0.98 10.78 -0.94
N GLN A 71 -1.77 9.79 -0.51
CA GLN A 71 -3.22 9.90 -0.45
C GLN A 71 -3.67 11.00 0.52
N ASN A 72 -3.04 11.09 1.69
CA ASN A 72 -3.33 12.16 2.66
C ASN A 72 -3.00 13.56 2.11
N PHE A 73 -1.91 13.68 1.35
CA PHE A 73 -1.47 14.96 0.78
C PHE A 73 -2.31 15.42 -0.41
N TYR A 74 -2.58 14.51 -1.36
CA TYR A 74 -3.30 14.83 -2.60
C TYR A 74 -4.83 14.68 -2.47
N GLY A 75 -5.31 14.10 -1.37
CA GLY A 75 -6.71 13.76 -1.15
C GLY A 75 -7.24 12.86 -2.25
N ASP A 76 -8.48 13.11 -2.67
CA ASP A 76 -9.17 12.30 -3.67
C ASP A 76 -8.50 12.26 -5.05
N LYS A 77 -7.44 13.06 -5.31
CA LYS A 77 -6.72 13.05 -6.59
C LYS A 77 -5.82 11.83 -6.77
N VAL A 78 -5.41 11.18 -5.68
CA VAL A 78 -4.58 9.97 -5.72
C VAL A 78 -5.38 8.78 -5.20
N ILE A 79 -5.44 7.73 -6.00
CA ILE A 79 -6.11 6.47 -5.69
C ILE A 79 -5.01 5.43 -5.55
N GLY A 80 -4.90 4.81 -4.38
CA GLY A 80 -3.97 3.71 -4.13
C GLY A 80 -4.69 2.38 -4.15
N ILE A 81 -4.09 1.38 -4.80
CA ILE A 81 -4.51 -0.02 -4.68
C ILE A 81 -3.29 -0.87 -4.31
N ALA A 82 -3.48 -1.79 -3.37
CA ALA A 82 -2.48 -2.80 -3.02
C ALA A 82 -2.78 -4.08 -3.80
N ILE A 83 -1.82 -4.57 -4.58
CA ILE A 83 -1.91 -5.79 -5.37
C ILE A 83 -0.97 -6.83 -4.76
N HIS A 84 -1.53 -7.98 -4.38
CA HIS A 84 -0.77 -9.11 -3.87
C HIS A 84 -0.69 -10.19 -4.96
N PRO A 85 0.31 -10.16 -5.86
CA PRO A 85 0.51 -11.26 -6.80
C PRO A 85 1.04 -12.51 -6.06
N SER A 86 0.99 -13.65 -6.73
CA SER A 86 1.52 -14.95 -6.31
C SER A 86 3.04 -14.93 -6.22
N SER A 87 3.53 -14.21 -5.22
CA SER A 87 4.93 -14.12 -4.81
C SER A 87 5.13 -14.85 -3.48
N THR A 88 6.38 -15.22 -3.19
CA THR A 88 6.74 -15.83 -1.88
C THR A 88 6.39 -14.94 -0.69
N PHE A 89 6.30 -13.63 -0.91
CA PHE A 89 5.95 -12.65 0.11
C PHE A 89 4.44 -12.47 0.31
N ALA A 90 3.59 -12.98 -0.59
CA ALA A 90 2.14 -12.89 -0.46
C ALA A 90 1.49 -14.21 -0.02
N ILE A 91 2.22 -15.33 -0.05
CA ILE A 91 1.70 -16.63 0.41
C ILE A 91 1.33 -16.55 1.90
N PRO A 92 0.09 -16.91 2.28
CA PRO A 92 -0.31 -16.92 3.68
C PRO A 92 0.42 -18.02 4.47
N ASP A 93 0.69 -17.73 5.73
CA ASP A 93 1.11 -18.72 6.70
C ASP A 93 -0.07 -19.66 7.05
N PRO A 94 0.19 -20.88 7.57
CA PRO A 94 -0.86 -21.78 8.01
C PRO A 94 -1.86 -21.13 8.99
N LEU A 95 -3.13 -21.56 8.99
CA LEU A 95 -4.18 -20.96 9.83
C LEU A 95 -3.91 -21.01 11.35
N ASN A 96 -2.99 -21.86 11.80
CA ASN A 96 -2.56 -21.93 13.21
C ASN A 96 -1.39 -21.00 13.55
N SER A 97 -0.90 -20.21 12.59
CA SER A 97 0.09 -19.16 12.81
C SER A 97 -0.52 -17.93 13.46
N SER A 98 0.31 -17.13 14.14
CA SER A 98 -0.12 -15.91 14.83
C SER A 98 -0.26 -14.68 13.91
N LYS A 99 0.19 -14.76 12.66
CA LYS A 99 0.21 -13.66 11.69
C LYS A 99 0.19 -14.18 10.26
N PHE A 100 -0.11 -13.30 9.31
CA PHE A 100 -0.06 -13.55 7.86
C PHE A 100 -0.94 -14.72 7.39
N THR A 101 -2.03 -15.03 8.09
CA THR A 101 -2.88 -16.19 7.77
C THR A 101 -3.91 -15.90 6.69
N TYR A 102 -4.14 -14.62 6.36
CA TYR A 102 -5.12 -14.20 5.36
C TYR A 102 -4.53 -14.25 3.95
N ASP A 103 -5.28 -14.77 2.99
CA ASP A 103 -4.85 -14.82 1.59
C ASP A 103 -5.36 -13.60 0.83
N PHE A 104 -4.47 -12.64 0.58
CA PHE A 104 -4.77 -11.44 -0.20
C PHE A 104 -4.54 -11.63 -1.71
N ARG A 105 -4.05 -12.80 -2.13
CA ARG A 105 -3.73 -13.06 -3.54
C ARG A 105 -5.00 -13.17 -4.37
N THR A 106 -4.90 -12.75 -5.62
CA THR A 106 -6.01 -12.82 -6.58
C THR A 106 -5.48 -13.22 -7.96
N GLU A 107 -6.30 -13.91 -8.75
CA GLU A 107 -5.99 -14.21 -10.15
C GLU A 107 -5.73 -12.92 -10.95
N PHE A 108 -6.51 -11.86 -10.69
CA PHE A 108 -6.29 -10.54 -11.27
C PHE A 108 -4.90 -9.96 -10.94
N GLY A 109 -4.45 -10.11 -9.69
CA GLY A 109 -3.12 -9.66 -9.29
C GLY A 109 -2.01 -10.39 -10.06
N ASP A 110 -2.19 -11.68 -10.29
CA ASP A 110 -1.26 -12.51 -11.07
C ASP A 110 -1.27 -12.09 -12.55
N ASP A 111 -2.45 -11.87 -13.14
CA ASP A 111 -2.59 -11.45 -14.53
C ASP A 111 -1.93 -10.10 -14.80
N ILE A 112 -2.12 -9.11 -13.91
CA ILE A 112 -1.48 -7.80 -14.05
C ILE A 112 0.04 -7.94 -13.86
N ASP A 113 0.51 -8.69 -12.86
CA ASP A 113 1.96 -8.89 -12.68
C ASP A 113 2.61 -9.64 -13.85
N ASN A 114 1.90 -10.55 -14.53
CA ASN A 114 2.39 -11.21 -15.75
C ASN A 114 2.58 -10.24 -16.93
N ILE A 115 1.80 -9.15 -16.99
CA ILE A 115 1.90 -8.14 -18.06
C ILE A 115 3.01 -7.13 -17.76
N PHE A 116 3.10 -6.68 -16.51
CA PHE A 116 3.95 -5.56 -16.12
C PHE A 116 5.22 -6.00 -15.39
N GLU A 117 5.32 -7.28 -15.02
CA GLU A 117 6.52 -7.94 -14.49
C GLU A 117 7.09 -7.27 -13.21
N LEU A 118 6.24 -6.73 -12.32
CA LEU A 118 6.70 -5.96 -11.14
C LEU A 118 7.44 -6.84 -10.14
N THR A 119 7.02 -8.09 -9.97
CA THR A 119 7.71 -9.03 -9.08
C THR A 119 9.11 -9.40 -9.58
N THR A 120 9.38 -9.28 -10.88
CA THR A 120 10.68 -9.67 -11.47
C THR A 120 11.83 -8.78 -11.01
N VAL A 121 11.55 -7.51 -10.70
CA VAL A 121 12.52 -6.57 -10.13
C VAL A 121 12.49 -6.55 -8.60
N GLY A 122 11.57 -7.29 -7.98
CA GLY A 122 11.46 -7.54 -6.54
C GLY A 122 10.59 -6.52 -5.79
N LEU A 123 9.87 -6.97 -4.76
CA LEU A 123 8.89 -6.15 -4.03
C LEU A 123 9.53 -5.29 -2.89
N PRO A 124 8.92 -4.14 -2.51
CA PRO A 124 7.75 -3.52 -3.14
C PRO A 124 8.10 -2.86 -4.47
N ARG A 125 7.10 -2.76 -5.35
CA ARG A 125 7.14 -1.97 -6.58
C ARG A 125 5.76 -1.43 -6.85
N GLY A 126 5.69 -0.31 -7.53
CA GLY A 126 4.40 0.17 -8.01
C GLY A 126 4.47 0.82 -9.37
N MET A 127 3.29 1.05 -9.90
CA MET A 127 3.09 1.80 -11.14
C MET A 127 2.25 3.03 -10.84
N VAL A 128 2.57 4.14 -11.50
CA VAL A 128 1.76 5.36 -11.45
C VAL A 128 1.13 5.56 -12.81
N ASN A 129 -0.21 5.44 -12.91
CA ASN A 129 -0.95 5.48 -14.18
C ASN A 129 -0.37 4.56 -15.29
N ARG A 130 0.41 3.54 -14.92
CA ARG A 130 1.18 2.67 -15.83
C ARG A 130 2.04 3.44 -16.83
N THR A 131 2.45 4.66 -16.50
CA THR A 131 3.26 5.50 -17.38
C THR A 131 4.65 4.91 -17.53
N GLY A 132 5.23 5.03 -18.72
CA GLY A 132 6.58 4.52 -18.99
C GLY A 132 6.63 3.04 -19.36
N PHE A 133 5.48 2.34 -19.43
CA PHE A 133 5.43 0.97 -19.91
C PHE A 133 5.89 0.91 -21.38
N ASP A 134 6.77 -0.01 -21.76
CA ASP A 134 7.22 -1.22 -21.06
C ASP A 134 8.64 -1.15 -20.44
N THR A 135 9.22 0.04 -20.32
CA THR A 135 10.65 0.18 -19.93
C THR A 135 10.87 0.82 -18.56
N GLU A 136 10.05 1.79 -18.18
CA GLU A 136 10.26 2.64 -16.99
C GLU A 136 9.04 2.65 -16.05
N HIS A 137 8.11 1.70 -16.21
CA HIS A 137 6.87 1.64 -15.41
C HIS A 137 7.07 1.10 -14.00
N GLN A 138 8.19 0.41 -13.74
CA GLN A 138 8.45 -0.32 -12.50
C GLN A 138 9.09 0.59 -11.46
N LEU A 139 8.28 1.36 -10.73
CA LEU A 139 8.75 2.42 -9.84
C LEU A 139 8.90 1.92 -8.40
N GLY A 140 9.96 2.37 -7.73
CA GLY A 140 10.06 2.35 -6.28
C GLY A 140 9.19 3.41 -5.62
N LYS A 141 8.88 3.23 -4.33
CA LYS A 141 8.03 4.15 -3.56
C LYS A 141 8.49 5.61 -3.59
N ASP A 142 9.81 5.82 -3.60
CA ASP A 142 10.42 7.16 -3.56
C ASP A 142 10.27 7.92 -4.89
N GLU A 143 9.92 7.21 -5.97
CA GLU A 143 9.77 7.78 -7.31
C GLU A 143 8.33 8.25 -7.58
N TRP A 144 7.34 7.68 -6.89
CA TRP A 144 5.91 7.92 -7.13
C TRP A 144 5.54 9.40 -7.04
N SER A 145 6.01 10.12 -6.02
CA SER A 145 5.70 11.54 -5.82
C SER A 145 6.04 12.40 -7.04
N SER A 146 7.17 12.13 -7.70
CA SER A 146 7.59 12.89 -8.88
C SER A 146 6.68 12.63 -10.10
N VAL A 147 6.28 11.37 -10.29
CA VAL A 147 5.41 10.96 -11.40
C VAL A 147 3.99 11.45 -11.17
N ILE A 148 3.49 11.41 -9.92
CA ILE A 148 2.19 11.97 -9.54
C ILE A 148 2.11 13.45 -9.86
N GLN A 149 3.12 14.25 -9.49
CA GLN A 149 3.16 15.69 -9.79
C GLN A 149 3.07 15.94 -11.30
N THR A 150 3.83 15.16 -12.08
CA THR A 150 3.82 15.25 -13.54
C THR A 150 2.46 14.86 -14.13
N GLU A 151 1.84 13.80 -13.61
CA GLU A 151 0.53 13.34 -14.08
C GLU A 151 -0.61 14.29 -13.72
N LEU A 152 -0.60 14.85 -12.50
CA LEU A 152 -1.63 15.78 -12.04
C LEU A 152 -1.57 17.13 -12.75
N ALA A 153 -0.44 17.51 -13.35
CA ALA A 153 -0.32 18.70 -14.18
C ALA A 153 -0.99 18.53 -15.56
N LYS A 154 -1.33 17.30 -15.97
CA LYS A 154 -1.99 17.02 -17.25
C LYS A 154 -3.50 17.22 -17.12
N SER A 155 -4.14 17.66 -18.20
CA SER A 155 -5.60 17.66 -18.29
C SER A 155 -6.14 16.22 -18.31
N PRO A 156 -7.32 15.95 -17.71
CA PRO A 156 -7.96 14.64 -17.82
C PRO A 156 -8.30 14.35 -19.30
N ILE A 157 -7.95 13.15 -19.77
CA ILE A 157 -8.17 12.71 -21.15
C ILE A 157 -9.43 11.84 -21.30
N PHE A 158 -9.97 11.37 -20.18
CA PHE A 158 -11.15 10.52 -20.10
C PHE A 158 -11.93 10.86 -18.83
N GLY A 159 -13.25 10.92 -18.94
CA GLY A 159 -14.17 11.15 -17.82
C GLY A 159 -14.95 9.87 -17.52
N ILE A 160 -15.06 9.52 -16.24
CA ILE A 160 -15.91 8.43 -15.76
C ILE A 160 -17.05 9.06 -14.98
N THR A 161 -18.28 8.72 -15.34
CA THR A 161 -19.49 9.06 -14.60
C THR A 161 -19.97 7.79 -13.93
N LEU A 162 -20.18 7.83 -12.61
CA LEU A 162 -20.74 6.73 -11.85
C LEU A 162 -22.20 7.08 -11.52
N SER A 163 -23.14 6.29 -12.02
CA SER A 163 -24.56 6.42 -11.69
C SER A 163 -25.01 5.19 -10.90
N SER A 164 -25.71 5.40 -9.79
CA SER A 164 -26.39 4.36 -9.02
C SER A 164 -27.77 4.00 -9.57
#